data_AF-A0AAU4YHC3-F1
#
_entry.id   AF-A0AAU4YHC3-F1
#
_cell.length_a   1.000
_cell.length_b   1.000
_cell.length_c   1.000
_cell.angle_alpha   90.00
_cell.angle_beta   90.00
_cell.angle_gamma   90.00
#
_symmetry.space_group_name_H-M   'P 1'
#
loop_
_entity.id
_entity.type
_entity.pdbx_description
1 polymer ?
#
loop_
_entity_poly.entity_id
_entity_poly.type
_entity_poly.pdbx_seq_one_letter_code
_entity_poly.pdbx_strand_id
1 'polypeptide(L)'
;MARLTLRITGRDLPGRHCGDFSDVHVGTQRGREPDQLVPADAGEAVFDLTADVVEAPDGTTDFRGPYVQGRRGERFVCLTWGELPTGGTFAMFRRAKLFLADIPADLVAAGAAEATIGLTDDHGLPLCAVVRPPRVQWRAGAGGG
;
A
#
# COMPACT_ATOMS: atom_id res chain seq x y z
N MET A 1 -7.78 -1.97 -21.63
CA MET A 1 -7.68 -1.57 -20.21
C MET A 1 -6.38 -0.80 -20.07
N ALA A 2 -6.44 0.41 -19.52
CA ALA A 2 -5.22 1.17 -19.25
C ALA A 2 -4.54 0.57 -18.00
N ARG A 3 -3.23 0.77 -17.87
CA ARG A 3 -2.46 0.32 -16.70
C ARG A 3 -2.08 1.52 -15.86
N LEU A 4 -2.22 1.38 -14.56
CA LEU A 4 -1.75 2.32 -13.55
C LEU A 4 -0.59 1.68 -12.79
N THR A 5 0.58 2.32 -12.80
CA THR A 5 1.69 2.00 -11.90
C THR A 5 1.55 2.81 -10.62
N LEU A 6 1.79 2.14 -9.49
CA LEU A 6 1.75 2.76 -8.17
C LEU A 6 3.10 2.54 -7.52
N ARG A 7 3.73 3.63 -7.07
CA ARG A 7 4.92 3.56 -6.23
C ARG A 7 4.62 4.18 -4.87
N ILE A 8 4.71 3.38 -3.82
CA ILE A 8 4.41 3.78 -2.45
C ILE A 8 5.72 3.72 -1.66
N THR A 9 6.14 4.86 -1.14
CA THR A 9 7.30 4.98 -0.25
C THR A 9 6.83 5.19 1.18
N GLY A 10 7.04 4.18 2.02
CA GLY A 10 6.88 4.26 3.46
C GLY A 10 8.14 4.81 4.13
N ARG A 11 7.97 5.80 4.99
CA ARG A 11 9.01 6.36 5.87
C ARG A 11 8.61 6.21 7.33
N ASP A 12 9.50 6.58 8.23
CA ASP A 12 9.24 6.60 9.68
C ASP A 12 8.73 5.24 10.16
N LEU A 13 9.50 4.18 9.92
CA LEU A 13 9.11 2.82 10.28
C LEU A 13 9.24 2.61 11.81
N PRO A 14 8.41 1.74 12.41
CA PRO A 14 8.32 1.62 13.88
C PRO A 14 9.47 0.82 14.52
N GLY A 15 10.38 0.26 13.72
CA GLY A 15 11.46 -0.62 14.19
C GLY A 15 11.06 -2.10 14.24
N ARG A 16 12.06 -3.00 14.28
CA ARG A 16 11.86 -4.46 14.37
C ARG A 16 11.18 -4.92 15.66
N HIS A 17 11.23 -4.10 16.71
CA HIS A 17 10.60 -4.34 17.99
C HIS A 17 9.75 -3.13 18.33
N CYS A 18 8.43 -3.30 18.33
CA CYS A 18 7.48 -2.23 18.66
C CYS A 18 6.24 -2.81 19.36
N GLY A 19 5.88 -2.22 20.51
CA GLY A 19 4.88 -2.82 21.40
C GLY A 19 5.31 -4.22 21.85
N ASP A 20 4.40 -5.19 21.70
CA ASP A 20 4.63 -6.59 22.04
C ASP A 20 5.15 -7.44 20.87
N PHE A 21 5.42 -6.82 19.71
CA PHE A 21 5.79 -7.52 18.48
C PHE A 21 7.31 -7.52 18.24
N SER A 22 7.81 -8.59 17.64
CA SER A 22 9.22 -8.79 17.30
C SER A 22 9.39 -9.25 15.84
N ASP A 23 10.58 -9.06 15.27
CA ASP A 23 10.86 -9.35 13.86
C ASP A 23 9.78 -8.77 12.92
N VAL A 24 9.39 -7.52 13.20
CA VAL A 24 8.29 -6.85 12.50
C VAL A 24 8.70 -6.53 11.07
N HIS A 25 7.81 -6.84 10.14
CA HIS A 25 7.92 -6.49 8.72
C HIS A 25 6.64 -5.80 8.24
N VAL A 26 6.82 -4.92 7.26
CA VAL A 26 5.73 -4.37 6.44
C VAL A 26 5.83 -4.98 5.04
N GLY A 27 4.70 -5.23 4.40
CA GLY A 27 4.68 -5.54 2.98
C GLY A 27 3.36 -5.15 2.35
N THR A 28 3.24 -5.46 1.07
CA THR A 28 1.96 -5.38 0.37
C THR A 28 1.18 -6.67 0.52
N GLN A 29 -0.09 -6.67 0.14
CA GLN A 29 -0.91 -7.89 0.14
C GLN A 29 -1.35 -8.21 -1.29
N ARG A 30 -0.92 -9.37 -1.79
CA ARG A 30 -1.25 -9.93 -3.09
C ARG A 30 -2.33 -11.02 -2.92
N GLY A 31 -3.57 -10.69 -3.21
CA GLY A 31 -4.71 -11.55 -2.88
C GLY A 31 -4.82 -11.75 -1.36
N ARG A 32 -4.48 -12.96 -0.87
CA ARG A 32 -4.47 -13.29 0.57
C ARG A 32 -3.07 -13.36 1.17
N GLU A 33 -2.04 -13.33 0.35
CA GLU A 33 -0.66 -13.53 0.78
C GLU A 33 0.05 -12.19 0.97
N PRO A 34 0.97 -12.07 1.95
CA PRO A 34 1.91 -10.97 2.00
C PRO A 34 2.89 -11.04 0.82
N ASP A 35 3.35 -9.89 0.35
CA ASP A 35 4.31 -9.77 -0.74
C ASP A 35 5.21 -8.54 -0.52
N GLN A 36 6.39 -8.51 -1.14
CA GLN A 36 7.36 -7.43 -1.02
C GLN A 36 7.67 -7.05 0.44
N LEU A 37 7.92 -8.03 1.31
CA LEU A 37 8.18 -7.79 2.73
C LEU A 37 9.50 -7.01 2.95
N VAL A 38 9.43 -5.99 3.79
CA VAL A 38 10.55 -5.13 4.19
C VAL A 38 10.63 -5.11 5.73
N PRO A 39 11.83 -5.31 6.31
CA PRO A 39 12.03 -5.19 7.75
C PRO A 39 11.63 -3.81 8.27
N ALA A 40 10.97 -3.76 9.43
CA ALA A 40 10.46 -2.51 10.00
C ALA A 40 11.55 -1.58 10.57
N ASP A 41 12.83 -1.95 10.50
CA ASP A 41 13.98 -1.10 10.81
C ASP A 41 14.72 -0.59 9.56
N ALA A 42 14.20 -0.86 8.37
CA ALA A 42 14.74 -0.27 7.14
C ALA A 42 14.58 1.26 7.14
N GLY A 43 15.47 1.98 6.43
CA GLY A 43 15.36 3.44 6.29
C GLY A 43 14.11 3.88 5.52
N GLU A 44 13.65 3.05 4.58
CA GLU A 44 12.40 3.20 3.85
C GLU A 44 11.87 1.83 3.40
N ALA A 45 10.56 1.76 3.15
CA ALA A 45 9.93 0.63 2.48
C ALA A 45 9.32 1.12 1.16
N VAL A 46 9.76 0.54 0.04
CA VAL A 46 9.33 0.95 -1.29
C VAL A 46 8.56 -0.19 -1.94
N PHE A 47 7.35 0.11 -2.39
CA PHE A 47 6.47 -0.86 -3.05
C PHE A 47 6.09 -0.37 -4.43
N ASP A 48 6.37 -1.19 -5.44
CA ASP A 48 5.98 -0.95 -6.83
C ASP A 48 4.88 -1.95 -7.21
N LEU A 49 3.69 -1.43 -7.53
CA LEU A 49 2.48 -2.19 -7.81
C LEU A 49 1.90 -1.79 -9.15
N THR A 50 1.07 -2.68 -9.70
CA THR A 50 0.28 -2.41 -10.90
C THR A 50 -1.20 -2.68 -10.65
N ALA A 51 -2.03 -1.83 -11.24
CA ALA A 51 -3.48 -2.00 -11.31
C ALA A 51 -3.96 -1.78 -12.75
N ASP A 52 -4.94 -2.56 -13.18
CA ASP A 52 -5.67 -2.31 -14.41
C ASP A 52 -6.80 -1.32 -14.12
N VAL A 53 -6.84 -0.25 -14.91
CA VAL A 53 -7.92 0.74 -14.90
C VAL A 53 -8.99 0.28 -15.87
N VAL A 54 -10.20 0.10 -15.36
CA VAL A 54 -11.34 -0.39 -16.13
C VAL A 54 -12.51 0.57 -16.00
N GLU A 55 -13.26 0.75 -17.08
CA GLU A 55 -14.54 1.43 -17.03
C GLU A 55 -15.61 0.44 -16.58
N ALA A 56 -16.37 0.80 -15.56
CA ALA A 56 -17.51 0.04 -15.08
C ALA A 56 -18.75 0.28 -15.97
N PRO A 57 -19.76 -0.61 -15.96
CA PRO A 57 -20.95 -0.45 -16.79
C PRO A 57 -21.76 0.83 -16.54
N ASP A 58 -21.59 1.45 -15.37
CA ASP A 58 -22.19 2.74 -15.00
C ASP A 58 -21.33 3.95 -15.41
N GLY A 59 -20.27 3.72 -16.19
CA GLY A 59 -19.34 4.75 -16.66
C GLY A 59 -18.29 5.19 -15.62
N THR A 60 -18.30 4.60 -14.41
CA THR A 60 -17.33 4.94 -13.36
C THR A 60 -16.00 4.21 -13.54
N THR A 61 -14.90 4.80 -13.05
CA THR A 61 -13.61 4.11 -13.00
C THR A 61 -13.61 3.04 -11.90
N ASP A 62 -13.22 1.82 -12.25
CA ASP A 62 -12.92 0.74 -11.31
C ASP A 62 -11.47 0.25 -11.52
N PHE A 63 -10.95 -0.48 -10.54
CA PHE A 63 -9.59 -0.99 -10.54
C PHE A 63 -9.59 -2.50 -10.35
N ARG A 64 -8.68 -3.18 -11.04
CA ARG A 64 -8.44 -4.63 -10.92
C ARG A 64 -6.96 -4.90 -10.83
N GLY A 65 -6.62 -6.10 -10.37
CA GLY A 65 -5.24 -6.54 -10.29
C GLY A 65 -4.98 -7.35 -9.03
N PRO A 66 -3.80 -7.96 -8.95
CA PRO A 66 -3.48 -8.90 -7.88
C PRO A 66 -3.27 -8.23 -6.51
N TYR A 67 -2.92 -6.94 -6.49
CA TYR A 67 -2.79 -6.15 -5.26
C TYR A 67 -4.05 -5.33 -4.93
N VAL A 68 -5.03 -5.31 -5.85
CA VAL A 68 -6.28 -4.54 -5.68
C VAL A 68 -7.27 -5.37 -4.88
N GLN A 69 -7.72 -4.80 -3.77
CA GLN A 69 -8.70 -5.39 -2.87
C GLN A 69 -9.94 -4.53 -2.73
N GLY A 70 -10.93 -5.04 -1.99
CA GLY A 70 -12.21 -4.37 -1.78
C GLY A 70 -13.19 -4.62 -2.92
N ARG A 71 -14.42 -4.13 -2.76
CA ARG A 71 -15.47 -4.17 -3.79
C ARG A 71 -15.34 -2.96 -4.72
N ARG A 72 -16.03 -3.00 -5.86
CA ARG A 72 -16.14 -1.85 -6.77
C ARG A 72 -16.62 -0.61 -6.01
N GLY A 73 -15.99 0.54 -6.28
CA GLY A 73 -16.21 1.81 -5.54
C GLY A 73 -15.43 1.94 -4.22
N GLU A 74 -14.86 0.83 -3.70
CA GLU A 74 -14.07 0.81 -2.46
C GLU A 74 -12.75 0.07 -2.70
N ARG A 75 -12.13 0.27 -3.87
CA ARG A 75 -10.88 -0.39 -4.22
C ARG A 75 -9.73 0.21 -3.42
N PHE A 76 -8.88 -0.64 -2.87
CA PHE A 76 -7.70 -0.25 -2.12
C PHE A 76 -6.53 -1.19 -2.38
N VAL A 77 -5.32 -0.71 -2.15
CA VAL A 77 -4.14 -1.54 -1.92
C VAL A 77 -3.88 -1.61 -0.41
N CYS A 78 -3.37 -2.74 0.06
CA CYS A 78 -3.19 -3.02 1.47
C CYS A 78 -1.69 -3.08 1.79
N LEU A 79 -1.28 -2.35 2.82
CA LEU A 79 -0.02 -2.61 3.51
C LEU A 79 -0.32 -3.47 4.73
N THR A 80 0.41 -4.56 4.87
CA THR A 80 0.22 -5.56 5.93
C THR A 80 1.44 -5.57 6.85
N TRP A 81 1.18 -5.69 8.14
CA TRP A 81 2.20 -5.78 9.18
C TRP A 81 2.12 -7.15 9.84
N GLY A 82 3.27 -7.76 10.04
CA GLY A 82 3.36 -9.06 10.66
C GLY A 82 4.73 -9.35 11.24
N GLU A 83 4.76 -10.33 12.13
CA GLU A 83 6.00 -10.91 12.63
C GLU A 83 6.49 -11.95 11.61
N LEU A 84 7.79 -11.91 11.30
CA LEU A 84 8.44 -12.91 10.45
C LEU A 84 9.74 -13.38 11.12
N PRO A 85 9.65 -14.28 12.12
CA PRO A 85 10.82 -14.85 12.74
C PRO A 85 11.63 -15.70 11.75
N THR A 86 12.93 -15.82 12.01
CA THR A 86 13.84 -16.59 11.14
C THR A 86 13.35 -18.04 10.98
N GLY A 87 13.11 -18.46 9.74
CA GLY A 87 12.60 -19.80 9.41
C GLY A 87 11.10 -20.01 9.72
N GLY A 88 10.39 -18.97 10.16
CA GLY A 88 8.97 -18.99 10.42
C GLY A 88 8.12 -18.56 9.23
N THR A 89 6.81 -18.48 9.45
CA THR A 89 5.84 -17.93 8.50
C THR A 89 5.41 -16.53 8.93
N PHE A 90 5.02 -15.70 7.97
CA PHE A 90 4.53 -14.35 8.27
C PHE A 90 3.21 -14.42 9.03
N ALA A 91 3.19 -13.89 10.25
CA ALA A 91 2.01 -13.80 11.09
C ALA A 91 1.48 -12.36 11.11
N MET A 92 0.48 -12.08 10.25
CA MET A 92 -0.14 -10.76 10.16
C MET A 92 -0.85 -10.36 11.46
N PHE A 93 -0.61 -9.14 11.95
CA PHE A 93 -1.32 -8.57 13.10
C PHE A 93 -1.99 -7.22 12.84
N ARG A 94 -1.55 -6.43 11.84
CA ARG A 94 -2.12 -5.12 11.51
C ARG A 94 -2.13 -4.86 10.01
N ARG A 95 -2.92 -3.87 9.57
CA ARG A 95 -2.97 -3.45 8.16
C ARG A 95 -3.37 -2.00 7.97
N ALA A 96 -2.83 -1.39 6.93
CA ALA A 96 -3.24 -0.08 6.43
C ALA A 96 -3.81 -0.22 5.01
N LYS A 97 -4.84 0.58 4.69
CA LYS A 97 -5.51 0.54 3.38
C LYS A 97 -5.39 1.87 2.68
N LEU A 98 -4.82 1.90 1.49
CA LEU A 98 -4.74 3.10 0.65
C LEU A 98 -5.81 2.98 -0.44
N PHE A 99 -6.80 3.86 -0.40
CA PHE A 99 -7.92 3.81 -1.36
C PHE A 99 -7.49 4.39 -2.71
N LEU A 100 -7.79 3.64 -3.77
CA LEU A 100 -7.46 4.06 -5.14
C LEU A 100 -8.35 5.20 -5.64
N ALA A 101 -9.53 5.37 -5.03
CA ALA A 101 -10.42 6.49 -5.30
C ALA A 101 -9.84 7.86 -4.86
N ASP A 102 -8.79 7.87 -4.04
CA ASP A 102 -8.11 9.11 -3.66
C ASP A 102 -7.00 9.52 -4.64
N ILE A 103 -6.72 8.69 -5.66
CA ILE A 103 -5.76 9.05 -6.70
C ILE A 103 -6.44 10.07 -7.63
N PRO A 104 -5.87 11.27 -7.81
CA PRO A 104 -6.40 12.25 -8.75
C PRO A 104 -6.56 11.66 -10.16
N ALA A 105 -7.69 11.99 -10.81
CA ALA A 105 -8.08 11.38 -12.08
C ALA A 105 -7.08 11.65 -13.21
N ASP A 106 -6.39 12.79 -13.18
CA ASP A 106 -5.31 13.14 -14.09
C ASP A 106 -4.10 12.20 -13.95
N LEU A 107 -3.76 11.78 -12.73
CA LEU A 107 -2.70 10.79 -12.50
C LEU A 107 -3.11 9.39 -12.95
N VAL A 108 -4.38 9.03 -12.73
CA VAL A 108 -4.94 7.77 -13.26
C VAL A 108 -4.89 7.76 -14.78
N ALA A 109 -5.25 8.87 -15.44
CA ALA A 109 -5.17 9.02 -16.89
C ALA A 109 -3.72 9.02 -17.41
N ALA A 110 -2.78 9.58 -16.66
CA ALA A 110 -1.35 9.53 -16.96
C ALA A 110 -0.72 8.13 -16.77
N GLY A 111 -1.40 7.23 -16.05
CA GLY A 111 -0.98 5.84 -15.87
C GLY A 111 0.11 5.63 -14.82
N ALA A 112 0.48 6.64 -14.05
CA ALA A 112 1.50 6.54 -13.00
C ALA A 112 1.20 7.47 -11.81
N ALA A 113 1.21 6.90 -10.60
CA ALA A 113 1.02 7.66 -9.37
C ALA A 113 2.02 7.23 -8.28
N GLU A 114 2.55 8.22 -7.57
CA GLU A 114 3.50 8.06 -6.47
C GLU A 114 2.94 8.64 -5.18
N ALA A 115 3.20 7.96 -4.06
CA ALA A 115 2.80 8.43 -2.74
C ALA A 115 3.91 8.20 -1.71
N THR A 116 4.02 9.12 -0.75
CA THR A 116 4.78 8.88 0.48
C THR A 116 3.84 8.89 1.68
N ILE A 117 4.04 7.94 2.60
CA ILE A 117 3.32 7.87 3.87
C ILE A 117 4.29 7.60 5.04
N GLY A 118 3.97 8.13 6.22
CA GLY A 118 4.59 7.69 7.48
C GLY A 118 3.97 6.37 7.93
N LEU A 119 4.81 5.40 8.30
CA LEU A 119 4.42 4.02 8.61
C LEU A 119 4.26 3.75 10.11
N THR A 120 4.50 4.73 10.95
CA THR A 120 4.26 4.69 12.40
C THR A 120 3.02 5.52 12.75
N ASP A 121 2.22 5.05 13.70
CA ASP A 121 1.10 5.80 14.28
C ASP A 121 1.54 6.68 15.46
N ASP A 122 0.61 7.48 16.00
CA ASP A 122 0.92 8.44 17.07
C ASP A 122 1.31 7.77 18.40
N HIS A 123 1.21 6.44 18.49
CA HIS A 123 1.61 5.64 19.64
C HIS A 123 2.97 4.94 19.43
N GLY A 124 3.65 5.19 18.31
CA GLY A 124 4.90 4.49 17.99
C GLY A 124 4.69 3.07 17.47
N LEU A 125 3.46 2.70 17.09
CA LEU A 125 3.12 1.37 16.60
C LEU A 125 2.94 1.36 15.08
N PRO A 126 2.95 0.17 14.46
CA PRO A 126 2.74 0.07 13.02
C PRO A 126 1.41 0.67 12.59
N LEU A 127 1.45 1.50 11.53
CA LEU A 127 0.30 2.19 10.98
C LEU A 127 -0.84 1.20 10.67
N CYS A 128 -1.95 1.35 11.37
CA CYS A 128 -3.18 0.59 11.16
C CYS A 128 -4.36 1.52 10.94
N ALA A 129 -4.61 1.91 9.68
CA ALA A 129 -5.66 2.88 9.35
C ALA A 129 -6.22 2.69 7.93
N VAL A 130 -7.37 3.31 7.68
CA VAL A 130 -7.76 3.70 6.32
C VAL A 130 -6.99 4.98 6.00
N VAL A 131 -6.00 4.87 5.12
CA VAL A 131 -5.09 5.94 4.74
C VAL A 131 -5.71 6.73 3.59
N ARG A 132 -6.05 7.98 3.89
CA ARG A 132 -6.68 8.96 2.98
C ARG A 132 -5.93 10.30 3.10
N PRO A 133 -6.13 11.27 2.20
CA PRO A 133 -5.64 12.64 2.42
C PRO A 133 -6.10 13.21 3.77
N PRO A 134 -5.27 14.01 4.47
CA PRO A 134 -3.95 14.48 4.06
C PRO A 134 -2.79 13.51 4.37
N ARG A 135 -3.07 12.35 4.99
CA ARG A 135 -2.05 11.36 5.41
C ARG A 135 -1.33 10.71 4.23
N VAL A 136 -2.00 10.63 3.08
CA VAL A 136 -1.40 10.28 1.80
C VAL A 136 -1.69 11.38 0.80
N GLN A 137 -0.68 11.74 0.00
CA GLN A 137 -0.81 12.62 -1.14
C GLN A 137 -0.21 11.92 -2.34
N TRP A 138 -1.03 11.74 -3.37
CA TRP A 138 -0.59 11.18 -4.64
C TRP A 138 -0.01 12.27 -5.53
N ARG A 139 1.05 11.93 -6.24
CA ARG A 139 1.76 12.81 -7.18
C ARG A 139 2.03 12.05 -8.47
N ALA A 140 2.30 12.78 -9.55
CA ALA A 140 2.71 12.17 -10.80
C ALA A 140 3.93 11.27 -10.56
N GLY A 141 3.82 10.01 -10.96
CA GLY A 141 4.96 9.12 -10.94
C GLY A 141 5.95 9.51 -12.03
N ALA A 142 7.21 9.11 -11.88
CA ALA A 142 8.15 9.13 -13.00
C ALA A 142 7.60 8.20 -14.09
N GLY A 143 6.85 8.76 -15.03
CA GLY A 143 6.28 8.02 -16.15
C GLY A 143 7.42 7.32 -16.88
N GLY A 144 7.35 5.99 -16.96
CA GLY A 144 8.15 5.25 -17.92
C GLY A 144 7.71 5.71 -19.31
N GLY A 145 8.53 6.56 -19.94
CA GLY A 145 8.38 6.95 -21.34
C GLY A 145 8.56 5.78 -22.29
#